data_AF-A0A960IWK5-F1
#
_entry.id   AF-A0A960IWK5-F1
#
_cell.length_a   1.000
_cell.length_b   1.000
_cell.length_c   1.000
_cell.angle_alpha   90.00
_cell.angle_beta   90.00
_cell.angle_gamma   90.00
#
_symmetry.space_group_name_H-M   'P 1'
#
loop_
_entity.id
_entity.type
_entity.pdbx_description
1 polymer ?
#
loop_
_entity_poly.entity_id
_entity_poly.type
_entity_poly.pdbx_seq_one_letter_code
_entity_poly.pdbx_strand_id
1 'polypeptide(L)' 'MLAAQYFRDLLEVAMVVALGGILWSAVGRLRRGEIAVVRCGECGRPTSRAYPVCKHCGAPRPDGP' A
#
# COMPACT_ATOMS: atom_id res chain seq x y z
N MET A 1 -25.90 -15.70 26.65
CA MET A 1 -25.89 -14.34 26.07
C MET A 1 -24.58 -13.60 26.37
N LEU A 2 -24.08 -13.56 27.62
CA LEU A 2 -22.80 -12.91 27.99
C LEU A 2 -21.58 -13.37 27.16
N ALA A 3 -21.39 -14.67 26.94
CA ALA A 3 -20.23 -15.20 26.20
C ALA A 3 -20.14 -14.71 24.74
N ALA A 4 -21.28 -14.53 24.07
CA ALA A 4 -21.32 -14.02 22.69
C ALA A 4 -20.97 -12.53 22.62
N GLN A 5 -21.30 -11.77 23.67
CA GLN A 5 -20.95 -10.35 23.79
C GLN A 5 -19.43 -10.19 23.95
N TYR A 6 -18.85 -10.91 24.91
CA TYR A 6 -17.40 -10.89 25.15
C TYR A 6 -16.58 -11.31 23.92
N PHE A 7 -17.06 -12.28 23.15
CA PHE A 7 -16.39 -12.71 21.93
C PHE A 7 -16.41 -11.63 20.85
N ARG A 8 -17.53 -10.89 20.72
CA ARG A 8 -17.64 -9.77 19.78
C ARG A 8 -16.72 -8.62 20.19
N ASP A 9 -16.70 -8.28 21.48
CA ASP A 9 -15.84 -7.22 22.00
C ASP A 9 -14.35 -7.56 21.80
N LEU A 10 -13.97 -8.82 22.03
CA LEU A 10 -12.61 -9.30 21.78
C LEU A 10 -12.23 -9.20 20.30
N LEU A 11 -13.12 -9.59 19.39
CA LEU A 11 -12.91 -9.46 17.96
C LEU A 11 -12.77 -8.00 17.53
N GLU A 12 -13.57 -7.11 18.10
CA GLU A 12 -13.52 -5.69 17.81
C GLU A 12 -12.19 -5.08 18.26
N VAL A 13 -11.75 -5.39 19.49
CA VAL A 13 -10.44 -4.96 19.99
C VAL A 13 -9.31 -5.52 19.14
N ALA A 14 -9.35 -6.81 18.79
CA ALA A 14 -8.36 -7.44 17.93
C ALA A 14 -8.30 -6.78 16.55
N MET A 15 -9.45 -6.44 15.96
CA MET A 15 -9.53 -5.74 14.69
C MET A 15 -8.90 -4.34 14.77
N VAL A 16 -9.21 -3.56 15.82
CA VAL A 16 -8.62 -2.23 16.04
C VAL A 16 -7.10 -2.31 16.17
N VAL A 17 -6.59 -3.27 16.96
CA VAL A 17 -5.15 -3.48 17.13
C VAL A 17 -4.49 -3.89 15.81
N ALA A 18 -5.11 -4.79 15.04
CA ALA A 18 -4.60 -5.23 13.75
C ALA A 18 -4.53 -4.07 12.75
N LEU A 19 -5.61 -3.29 12.62
CA LEU A 19 -5.66 -2.12 11.74
C LEU A 19 -4.65 -1.06 12.16
N GLY A 20 -4.53 -0.79 13.46
CA GLY A 20 -3.54 0.13 14.01
C GLY A 20 -2.11 -0.29 13.69
N GLY A 21 -1.79 -1.58 13.84
CA GLY A 21 -0.48 -2.14 13.49
C GLY A 21 -0.14 -2.04 12.00
N ILE A 22 -1.11 -2.33 11.13
CA ILE A 22 -0.96 -2.20 9.67
C ILE A 22 -0.69 -0.74 9.29
N LEU A 23 -1.48 0.20 9.82
CA LEU A 23 -1.32 1.63 9.55
C LEU A 23 0.04 2.13 10.05
N TRP A 24 0.42 1.78 11.27
CA TRP A 24 1.71 2.16 11.85
C TRP A 24 2.88 1.63 11.02
N SER A 25 2.80 0.37 10.58
CA SER A 25 3.80 -0.25 9.71
C SER A 25 3.90 0.48 8.36
N ALA A 26 2.78 0.77 7.71
CA ALA A 26 2.74 1.50 6.45
C ALA A 26 3.34 2.91 6.59
N VAL A 27 2.99 3.64 7.65
CA VAL A 27 3.56 4.95 7.97
C VAL A 27 5.06 4.85 8.24
N GLY A 28 5.51 3.83 8.97
CA GLY A 28 6.92 3.58 9.22
C GLY A 28 7.71 3.39 7.92
N ARG A 29 7.19 2.61 6.97
CA ARG A 29 7.81 2.39 5.65
C ARG A 29 7.85 3.67 4.82
N LEU A 30 6.80 4.49 4.87
CA LEU A 30 6.76 5.82 4.25
C LEU A 30 7.85 6.73 4.83
N ARG A 31 7.96 6.81 6.17
CA ARG A 31 8.93 7.67 6.86
C ARG A 31 10.37 7.25 6.62
N ARG A 32 10.63 5.95 6.46
CA ARG A 32 11.96 5.42 6.10
C ARG A 32 12.28 5.55 4.60
N GLY A 33 11.36 6.06 3.77
CA GLY A 33 11.58 6.22 2.34
C GLY A 33 11.64 4.89 1.56
N GLU A 34 11.14 3.79 2.12
CA GLU A 34 11.17 2.47 1.48
C GLU A 34 10.21 2.36 0.28
N ILE A 35 9.32 3.33 0.11
CA ILE A 35 8.34 3.36 -0.98
C ILE A 35 8.94 4.13 -2.16
N ALA A 36 9.56 3.37 -3.07
CA ALA A 36 10.13 3.92 -4.29
C ALA A 36 9.05 4.23 -5.33
N VAL A 37 8.74 5.51 -5.50
CA VAL A 37 7.88 6.00 -6.60
C VAL A 37 8.65 5.92 -7.91
N VAL A 38 8.26 5.02 -8.80
CA VAL A 38 8.84 4.99 -10.15
C VAL A 38 8.24 6.09 -10.99
N ARG A 39 9.10 6.81 -11.70
CA ARG A 39 8.71 7.82 -12.67
C ARG A 39 9.01 7.33 -14.07
N CYS A 40 8.17 7.71 -15.03
CA CYS A 40 8.43 7.47 -16.44
C CYS A 40 9.65 8.30 -16.88
N GLY A 41 10.60 7.69 -17.59
CA GLY A 41 11.77 8.40 -18.13
C GLY A 41 11.41 9.47 -19.16
N GLU A 42 10.31 9.26 -19.91
CA GLU A 42 9.85 10.18 -20.96
C GLU A 42 9.06 11.38 -20.41
N CYS A 43 8.00 11.13 -19.63
CA CYS A 43 7.11 12.20 -19.18
C CYS A 43 7.33 12.64 -17.73
N GLY A 44 8.22 11.98 -16.98
CA GLY A 44 8.53 12.30 -15.58
C GLY A 44 7.40 12.03 -14.57
N ARG A 45 6.22 11.60 -15.03
CA ARG A 45 5.07 11.32 -14.16
C ARG A 45 5.23 10.01 -13.40
N PRO A 46 4.65 9.89 -12.19
CA PRO A 46 4.59 8.63 -11.46
C PRO A 46 3.93 7.55 -12.32
N THR A 47 4.56 6.40 -12.44
CA THR A 47 4.02 5.26 -13.18
C THR A 47 4.18 3.98 -12.39
N SER A 48 3.19 3.10 -12.46
CA SER A 48 3.26 1.80 -11.80
C SER A 48 4.24 0.88 -12.53
N ARG A 49 4.92 0.00 -11.76
CA ARG A 49 5.78 -1.07 -12.30
C ARG A 49 4.98 -2.23 -12.88
N ALA A 50 3.69 -2.34 -12.54
CA ALA A 50 2.86 -3.47 -12.94
C ALA A 50 2.40 -3.40 -14.41
N TYR A 51 2.70 -2.31 -15.13
CA TYR A 51 2.24 -2.12 -16.50
C TYR A 51 3.43 -1.95 -17.45
N PRO A 52 3.37 -2.58 -18.65
CA PRO A 52 4.44 -2.51 -19.65
C PRO A 52 4.55 -1.13 -20.31
N VAL A 53 3.50 -0.30 -20.19
CA VAL A 53 3.41 1.04 -20.79
C VAL A 53 2.99 2.08 -19.75
N CYS A 54 3.49 3.30 -19.90
CA CYS A 54 3.06 4.42 -19.07
C CYS A 54 1.60 4.78 -19.36
N LYS A 55 0.73 4.77 -18.33
CA LYS A 55 -0.69 5.16 -18.47
C LYS A 55 -0.91 6.63 -18.86
N HIS A 56 0.11 7.49 -18.74
CA HIS A 56 -0.02 8.91 -19.04
C HIS A 56 0.40 9.29 -20.46
N CYS A 57 1.56 8.81 -20.91
CA CYS A 57 2.12 9.17 -22.22
C CYS A 57 2.18 7.99 -23.21
N GLY A 58 1.86 6.77 -22.78
CA GLY A 58 1.92 5.58 -23.64
C GLY A 58 3.34 5.06 -23.92
N ALA A 59 4.38 5.72 -23.40
CA ALA A 59 5.75 5.30 -23.63
C ALA A 59 6.02 3.87 -23.09
N PRO A 60 6.78 3.04 -23.84
CA PRO A 60 7.21 1.74 -23.37
C PRO A 60 8.15 1.90 -22.18
N ARG A 61 8.04 1.00 -21.21
CA ARG A 61 8.85 1.02 -20.00
C ARG A 61 10.25 0.46 -20.28
N PRO A 62 11.34 1.17 -19.93
CA PRO A 62 12.71 0.78 -20.31
C PRO A 62 13.22 -0.46 -19.57
N ASP A 63 12.63 -0.80 -18.43
CA ASP A 63 13.01 -1.95 -17.60
C ASP A 63 12.41 -3.29 -18.05
N GLY A 64 11.66 -3.34 -19.17
CA GLY A 64 11.11 -4.59 -19.72
C GLY A 64 10.19 -5.35 -18.74
N PRO A 65 9.58 -6.47 -19.14
CA PRO A 65 8.91 -7.37 -18.20
C PRO A 65 9.88 -7.98 -17.18
#